data_AF-A0A967ZYS4-F1
#
_entry.id   AF-A0A967ZYS4-F1
#
_cell.length_a   1.000
_cell.length_b   1.000
_cell.length_c   1.000
_cell.angle_alpha   90.00
_cell.angle_beta   90.00
_cell.angle_gamma   90.00
#
_symmetry.space_group_name_H-M   'P 1'
#
loop_
_entity.id
_entity.type
_entity.pdbx_description
1 polymer ?
#
loop_
_entity_poly.entity_id
_entity_poly.type
_entity_poly.pdbx_seq_one_letter_code
_entity_poly.pdbx_strand_id
1 'polypeptide(L)' 'MELGIETLRYWFGFKNDSQEYILDVILGFTPSNNRLAVRYIQKVGMHIVGEIPGIKFGVDSEGAVLSYIKRSEVK' A
#
# COMPACT_ATOMS: atom_id res chain seq x y z
N MET A 1 3.50 -12.23 5.38
CA MET A 1 4.48 -11.29 4.81
C MET A 1 4.68 -11.61 3.35
N GLU A 2 5.03 -12.86 3.02
CA GLU A 2 5.14 -13.37 1.65
C GLU A 2 3.92 -13.04 0.78
N LEU A 3 2.70 -13.35 1.24
CA LEU A 3 1.47 -13.03 0.51
C LEU A 3 1.33 -11.53 0.14
N GLY A 4 1.75 -10.62 1.02
CA GLY A 4 1.70 -9.18 0.75
C GLY A 4 2.68 -8.77 -0.35
N ILE A 5 3.90 -9.31 -0.30
CA ILE A 5 4.92 -9.07 -1.33
C ILE A 5 4.46 -9.64 -2.68
N GLU A 6 3.95 -10.88 -2.69
CA GLU A 6 3.41 -11.50 -3.90
C GLU A 6 2.22 -10.72 -4.48
N THR A 7 1.36 -10.17 -3.63
CA THR A 7 0.27 -9.30 -4.07
C THR A 7 0.82 -8.05 -4.76
N LEU A 8 1.84 -7.39 -4.20
CA LEU A 8 2.46 -6.24 -4.84
C LEU A 8 3.15 -6.60 -6.16
N ARG A 9 3.88 -7.72 -6.20
CA ARG A 9 4.52 -8.24 -7.43
C ARG A 9 3.49 -8.51 -8.52
N TYR A 10 2.34 -9.08 -8.17
CA TYR A 10 1.23 -9.31 -9.09
C TYR A 10 0.74 -7.99 -9.72
N TRP A 11 0.43 -6.98 -8.90
CA TRP A 11 -0.04 -5.68 -9.41
C TRP A 11 1.02 -4.97 -10.26
N PHE A 12 2.28 -4.91 -9.81
CA PHE A 12 3.36 -4.31 -10.58
C PHE A 12 3.76 -5.11 -11.82
N GLY A 13 3.30 -6.36 -11.95
CA GLY A 13 3.48 -7.19 -13.13
C GLY A 13 2.60 -6.79 -14.31
N PHE A 14 1.61 -5.92 -14.13
CA PHE A 14 0.71 -5.51 -15.20
C PHE A 14 1.44 -4.68 -16.26
N LYS A 15 1.15 -5.04 -17.52
CA LYS A 15 1.72 -4.42 -18.72
C LYS A 15 0.63 -4.06 -19.72
N ASN A 16 0.88 -3.02 -20.52
CA ASN A 16 0.02 -2.66 -21.66
C ASN A 16 0.30 -3.60 -22.86
N ASP A 17 -0.42 -3.38 -23.96
CA ASP A 17 -0.26 -4.14 -25.21
C ASP A 17 1.16 -4.03 -25.79
N SER A 18 1.87 -2.94 -25.49
CA SER A 18 3.27 -2.70 -25.87
C SER A 18 4.29 -3.32 -24.91
N GLN A 19 3.86 -4.14 -23.95
CA GLN A 19 4.71 -4.82 -22.94
C GLN A 19 5.39 -3.87 -21.92
N GLU A 20 4.90 -2.64 -21.81
CA GLU A 20 5.40 -1.65 -20.85
C GLU A 20 4.64 -1.75 -19.53
N TYR A 21 5.35 -1.63 -18.41
CA TYR A 21 4.72 -1.65 -17.09
C TYR A 21 3.80 -0.45 -16.91
N ILE A 22 2.58 -0.69 -16.43
CA ILE A 22 1.56 0.36 -16.29
C ILE A 22 1.51 1.00 -14.90
N LEU A 23 2.17 0.39 -13.91
CA LEU A 23 2.24 0.90 -12.53
C LEU A 23 3.70 1.10 -12.12
N ASP A 24 4.01 2.30 -11.62
CA ASP A 24 5.30 2.59 -10.97
C ASP A 24 5.15 2.82 -9.45
N VAL A 25 3.96 3.17 -8.99
CA VAL A 25 3.66 3.44 -7.57
C VAL A 25 2.30 2.85 -7.20
N ILE A 26 2.23 2.20 -6.05
CA ILE A 26 0.96 1.83 -5.40
C ILE A 26 0.81 2.66 -4.14
N LEU A 27 -0.34 3.32 -3.99
CA LEU A 27 -0.72 4.04 -2.78
C LEU A 27 -1.59 3.17 -1.88
N GLY A 28 -1.38 3.25 -0.58
CA GLY A 28 -2.13 2.55 0.44
C GLY A 28 -2.87 3.51 1.35
N PHE A 29 -4.08 3.12 1.73
CA PHE A 29 -4.89 3.79 2.74
C PHE A 29 -5.25 2.77 3.81
N THR A 30 -4.69 2.93 5.00
CA THR A 30 -4.91 1.98 6.12
C THR A 30 -5.57 2.71 7.29
N PRO A 31 -6.64 2.19 7.90
CA PRO A 31 -7.23 2.81 9.08
C PRO A 31 -6.18 3.05 10.17
N SER A 32 -6.07 4.28 10.68
CA SER A 32 -4.99 4.63 11.63
C SER A 32 -5.10 3.90 12.97
N ASN A 33 -6.31 3.50 13.36
CA ASN A 33 -6.56 2.68 14.54
C ASN A 33 -6.14 1.21 14.36
N ASN A 34 -5.94 0.72 13.14
CA ASN A 34 -5.51 -0.66 12.87
C ASN A 34 -3.97 -0.78 12.87
N ARG A 35 -3.39 -0.74 14.08
CA ARG A 35 -1.93 -0.80 14.29
C ARG A 35 -1.27 -2.06 13.70
N LEU A 36 -2.00 -3.18 13.63
CA LEU A 36 -1.47 -4.41 13.05
C LEU A 36 -1.33 -4.29 11.52
N ALA A 37 -2.34 -3.74 10.85
CA ALA A 37 -2.28 -3.48 9.42
C ALA A 37 -1.19 -2.45 9.07
N VAL A 38 -1.07 -1.36 9.85
CA VAL A 38 -0.01 -0.35 9.65
C VAL A 38 1.38 -0.98 9.79
N ARG A 39 1.61 -1.81 10.81
CA ARG A 39 2.89 -2.54 10.94
C ARG A 39 3.12 -3.54 9.81
N TYR A 40 2.05 -4.17 9.33
CA TYR A 40 2.13 -5.13 8.23
C TYR A 40 2.59 -4.47 6.94
N ILE A 41 1.98 -3.35 6.55
CA ILE A 41 2.37 -2.63 5.31
C ILE A 41 3.81 -2.13 5.36
N GLN A 42 4.29 -1.69 6.52
CA GLN A 42 5.70 -1.31 6.71
C GLN A 42 6.64 -2.51 6.54
N LYS A 43 6.28 -3.68 7.09
CA LYS A 43 7.05 -4.92 6.92
C LYS A 43 7.09 -5.41 5.47
N VAL A 44 6.03 -5.16 4.72
CA VAL A 44 5.96 -5.47 3.27
C VAL A 44 6.76 -4.46 2.43
N GLY A 45 7.26 -3.38 3.04
CA GLY A 45 8.17 -2.42 2.42
C GLY A 45 7.51 -1.09 2.03
N MET A 46 6.24 -0.87 2.39
CA MET A 46 5.58 0.41 2.12
C MET A 46 6.12 1.51 3.04
N HIS A 47 6.33 2.69 2.47
CA HIS A 47 6.72 3.91 3.16
C HIS A 47 5.50 4.64 3.68
N ILE A 48 5.50 5.06 4.94
CA ILE A 48 4.45 5.92 5.50
C ILE A 48 4.73 7.37 5.09
N VAL A 49 3.74 8.03 4.50
CA VAL A 49 3.76 9.46 4.19
C VAL A 49 3.30 10.27 5.40
N GLY A 50 2.22 9.82 6.04
CA GLY A 50 1.59 10.50 7.17
C GLY A 50 0.20 9.98 7.44
N GLU A 51 -0.54 10.69 8.29
CA GLU A 51 -1.94 10.40 8.61
C GLU A 51 -2.85 11.50 8.05
N ILE A 52 -3.93 11.08 7.41
CA ILE A 52 -5.01 11.96 6.96
C ILE A 52 -6.15 11.87 7.99
N PRO A 53 -6.42 12.93 8.76
CA PRO A 53 -7.49 12.92 9.75
C PRO A 53 -8.87 12.90 9.09
N GLY A 54 -9.85 12.31 9.75
CA GLY A 54 -11.26 12.33 9.35
C GLY A 54 -11.65 11.33 8.26
N ILE A 55 -10.73 10.54 7.71
CA ILE A 55 -11.07 9.45 6.78
C ILE A 55 -11.82 8.35 7.54
N LYS A 56 -12.98 7.94 6.98
CA LYS A 56 -13.86 6.92 7.54
C LYS A 56 -13.81 5.61 6.75
N PHE A 57 -13.31 4.55 7.39
CA PHE A 57 -13.44 3.14 7.07
C PHE A 57 -14.47 2.52 8.03
N GLY A 58 -15.75 2.79 7.78
CA GLY A 58 -16.83 2.42 8.70
C GLY A 58 -16.99 3.40 9.87
N VAL A 59 -17.63 2.94 10.94
CA VAL A 59 -18.10 3.81 12.04
C VAL A 59 -16.95 4.30 12.94
N ASP A 60 -15.93 3.46 13.15
CA ASP A 60 -14.97 3.61 14.26
C ASP A 60 -13.57 4.14 13.88
N SER A 61 -13.27 4.34 12.60
CA SER A 61 -11.98 4.92 12.20
C SER A 61 -12.03 6.44 12.25
N GLU A 62 -10.95 7.10 12.64
CA GLU A 62 -10.86 8.57 12.68
C GLU A 62 -9.74 9.12 11.78
N GLY A 63 -9.10 8.27 10.98
CA GLY A 63 -8.06 8.66 10.06
C GLY A 63 -7.55 7.50 9.22
N ALA A 64 -6.72 7.85 8.25
CA ALA A 64 -6.02 6.92 7.39
C ALA A 64 -4.52 7.20 7.40
N VAL A 65 -3.71 6.17 7.65
CA VAL A 65 -2.30 6.21 7.30
C VAL A 65 -2.19 6.10 5.77
N LEU A 66 -1.66 7.15 5.17
CA LEU A 66 -1.27 7.17 3.77
C LEU A 66 0.12 6.56 3.63
N SER A 67 0.26 5.60 2.73
CA SER A 67 1.53 4.96 2.42
C SER A 67 1.72 4.80 0.91
N TYR A 68 2.96 4.52 0.50
CA TYR A 68 3.26 4.16 -0.89
C TYR A 68 4.36 3.11 -0.96
N ILE A 69 4.46 2.46 -2.11
CA ILE A 69 5.65 1.70 -2.52
C ILE A 69 5.87 1.86 -4.01
N LYS A 70 7.13 1.95 -4.44
CA LYS A 70 7.51 1.99 -5.85
C LYS A 70 7.79 0.59 -6.37
N ARG A 71 7.55 0.36 -7.66
CA ARG A 71 7.86 -0.91 -8.34
C ARG A 71 9.31 -1.36 -8.13
N SER A 72 10.26 -0.41 -8.15
CA SER A 72 11.68 -0.67 -7.95
C SER A 72 12.06 -1.10 -6.52
N GLU A 73 11.16 -0.97 -5.55
CA GLU A 73 11.40 -1.25 -4.14
C GLU A 73 10.82 -2.60 -3.69
N VAL A 74 9.97 -3.21 -4.53
CA VAL A 74 9.42 -4.54 -4.27
C VAL A 74 10.51 -5.57 -4.56
N LYS A 75 11.01 -6.20 -3.49
CA LYS A 75 11.99 -7.28 -3.56
C LYS A 75 11.37 -8.57 -4.03
#